data_AF-A0A165YNF3-F1
#
_entry.id   AF-A0A165YNF3-F1
#
_cell.length_a   1.000
_cell.length_b   1.000
_cell.length_c   1.000
_cell.angle_alpha   90.00
_cell.angle_beta   90.00
_cell.angle_gamma   90.00
#
_symmetry.space_group_name_H-M   'P 1'
#
loop_
_entity.id
_entity.type
_entity.pdbx_description
1 polymer ?
#
loop_
_entity_poly.entity_id
_entity_poly.type
_entity_poly.pdbx_seq_one_letter_code
_entity_poly.pdbx_strand_id
1 'polypeptide(L)'
;MIEMEHANGILLHLFKLGEVRRRTLAVAVRYNSMDATASEAFRDSVASCYREGDRRPMMPLFENAIAFRAAPDHLSGPGRFSHTYPSNSGKQWYILDVEAADLSRIVPLNVSVPYVGRGPGRAALLLDAIDPVPLWVVTNEGLGVPVTREGNEELYHAHRQVTTADGRARRTVSVKIEWPGYPLWEAQIRMKADESRVADSCTFMRLVRHVKGKVRKFISDHADVPCSDPHWAVGDVAQGRITANDLTLLAIVAVSQGAVMPILKLRDDFDFTTSNTVATDNYQDGYTPAAAGPMSVPKEQLDLDDNLVSDTEQLYHPDSLSDAGLSFYAGHWQYQGPFDDYRPYN
;
A
#
# COMPACT_ATOMS: atom_id res chain seq x y z
N MET A 1 -20.37 -11.70 6.51
CA MET A 1 -20.65 -10.91 5.30
C MET A 1 -19.38 -10.24 4.77
N ILE A 2 -18.78 -9.23 5.42
CA ILE A 2 -17.54 -8.58 4.91
C ILE A 2 -16.44 -9.62 4.62
N GLU A 3 -16.16 -10.53 5.55
CA GLU A 3 -15.19 -11.62 5.34
C GLU A 3 -15.49 -12.46 4.09
N MET A 4 -16.77 -12.79 3.86
CA MET A 4 -17.21 -13.58 2.71
C MET A 4 -17.06 -12.79 1.40
N GLU A 5 -17.39 -11.49 1.40
CA GLU A 5 -17.21 -10.66 0.21
C GLU A 5 -15.73 -10.48 -0.16
N HIS A 6 -14.85 -10.49 0.83
CA HIS A 6 -13.43 -10.24 0.68
C HIS A 6 -12.56 -11.51 0.76
N ALA A 7 -13.14 -12.71 0.73
CA ALA A 7 -12.44 -13.96 1.03
C ALA A 7 -11.17 -14.17 0.18
N ASN A 8 -11.19 -13.73 -1.08
CA ASN A 8 -10.05 -13.80 -2.02
C ASN A 8 -9.41 -12.43 -2.30
N GLY A 9 -9.75 -11.43 -1.48
CA GLY A 9 -9.32 -10.06 -1.63
C GLY A 9 -7.88 -9.85 -1.19
N ILE A 10 -7.14 -9.05 -1.98
CA ILE A 10 -5.75 -8.67 -1.70
C ILE A 10 -5.62 -7.99 -0.34
N LEU A 11 -6.54 -7.08 0.01
CA LEU A 11 -6.44 -6.38 1.29
C LEU A 11 -6.77 -7.28 2.47
N LEU A 12 -7.71 -8.23 2.33
CA LEU A 12 -7.96 -9.20 3.39
C LEU A 12 -6.72 -10.06 3.63
N HIS A 13 -6.06 -10.50 2.56
CA HIS A 13 -4.82 -11.27 2.64
C HIS A 13 -3.71 -10.52 3.40
N LEU A 14 -3.50 -9.25 3.03
CA LEU A 14 -2.44 -8.41 3.60
C LEU A 14 -2.77 -7.90 5.01
N PHE A 15 -3.96 -7.35 5.23
CA PHE A 15 -4.28 -6.54 6.40
C PHE A 15 -5.20 -7.23 7.41
N LYS A 16 -5.66 -8.44 7.07
CA LYS A 16 -6.57 -9.25 7.87
C LYS A 16 -7.96 -8.61 8.00
N LEU A 17 -8.89 -9.39 8.54
CA LEU A 17 -10.31 -9.03 8.57
C LEU A 17 -10.58 -7.76 9.37
N GLY A 18 -9.82 -7.50 10.44
CA GLY A 18 -10.01 -6.33 11.29
C GLY A 18 -9.88 -5.02 10.52
N GLU A 19 -8.81 -4.88 9.73
CA GLU A 19 -8.55 -3.67 8.95
C GLU A 19 -9.53 -3.52 7.78
N VAL A 20 -9.84 -4.61 7.06
CA VAL A 20 -10.84 -4.58 5.98
C VAL A 20 -12.21 -4.16 6.53
N ARG A 21 -12.65 -4.75 7.64
CA ARG A 21 -13.89 -4.37 8.32
C ARG A 21 -13.86 -2.88 8.69
N ARG A 22 -12.79 -2.40 9.31
CA ARG A 22 -12.66 -0.99 9.71
C ARG A 22 -12.82 -0.05 8.51
N ARG A 23 -12.14 -0.33 7.39
CA ARG A 23 -12.23 0.46 6.15
C ARG A 23 -13.65 0.46 5.57
N THR A 24 -14.29 -0.71 5.45
CA THR A 24 -15.67 -0.81 4.96
C THR A 24 -16.62 0.03 5.82
N LEU A 25 -16.53 -0.09 7.15
CA LEU A 25 -17.36 0.66 8.07
C LEU A 25 -17.10 2.17 7.99
N ALA A 26 -15.84 2.58 7.86
CA ALA A 26 -15.48 3.98 7.69
C ALA A 26 -16.04 4.57 6.38
N VAL A 27 -16.04 3.82 5.28
CA VAL A 27 -16.69 4.25 4.02
C VAL A 27 -18.20 4.37 4.18
N ALA A 28 -18.84 3.36 4.79
CA ALA A 28 -20.28 3.38 5.05
C ALA A 28 -20.71 4.62 5.86
N VAL A 29 -20.01 4.90 6.96
CA VAL A 29 -20.36 6.02 7.83
C VAL A 29 -19.98 7.36 7.22
N ARG A 30 -18.74 7.52 6.73
CA ARG A 30 -18.21 8.84 6.35
C ARG A 30 -18.58 9.27 4.96
N TYR A 31 -18.58 8.32 4.01
CA TYR A 31 -18.76 8.64 2.60
C TYR A 31 -20.21 8.43 2.17
N ASN A 32 -20.91 7.49 2.82
CA ASN A 32 -22.34 7.24 2.55
C ASN A 32 -23.28 7.79 3.64
N SER A 33 -22.76 8.49 4.67
CA SER A 33 -23.55 9.11 5.74
C SER A 33 -24.49 8.13 6.46
N MET A 34 -24.10 6.86 6.58
CA MET A 34 -24.93 5.85 7.23
C MET A 34 -24.92 6.00 8.76
N ASP A 35 -26.09 5.82 9.37
CA ASP A 35 -26.23 5.78 10.83
C ASP A 35 -25.81 4.41 11.37
N ALA A 36 -24.67 4.39 12.07
CA ALA A 36 -24.13 3.18 12.66
C ALA A 36 -24.78 2.79 14.00
N THR A 37 -25.66 3.63 14.57
CA THR A 37 -26.35 3.34 15.84
C THR A 37 -27.50 2.35 15.67
N ALA A 38 -28.09 2.26 14.48
CA ALA A 38 -29.16 1.32 14.14
C ALA A 38 -28.59 -0.03 13.67
N SER A 39 -28.11 -0.86 14.61
CA SER A 39 -27.22 -2.00 14.29
C SER A 39 -27.69 -2.99 13.22
N GLU A 40 -28.99 -3.33 13.17
CA GLU A 40 -29.53 -4.27 12.18
C GLU A 40 -29.71 -3.60 10.81
N ALA A 41 -30.45 -2.49 10.76
CA ALA A 41 -30.63 -1.70 9.54
C ALA A 41 -29.30 -1.24 8.93
N PHE A 42 -28.31 -0.93 9.77
CA PHE A 42 -26.96 -0.61 9.34
C PHE A 42 -26.26 -1.80 8.67
N ARG A 43 -26.35 -3.00 9.25
CA ARG A 43 -25.76 -4.22 8.64
C ARG A 43 -26.38 -4.51 7.28
N ASP A 44 -27.69 -4.40 7.16
CA ASP A 44 -28.41 -4.60 5.89
C ASP A 44 -28.04 -3.53 4.86
N SER A 45 -27.90 -2.28 5.31
CA SER A 45 -27.45 -1.17 4.47
C SER A 45 -26.03 -1.39 3.93
N VAL A 46 -25.10 -1.82 4.79
CA VAL A 46 -23.72 -2.15 4.39
C VAL A 46 -23.72 -3.34 3.43
N ALA A 47 -24.53 -4.38 3.66
CA ALA A 47 -24.65 -5.52 2.76
C ALA A 47 -25.17 -5.10 1.38
N SER A 48 -26.21 -4.26 1.33
CA SER A 48 -26.77 -3.76 0.07
C SER A 48 -25.78 -2.91 -0.74
N CYS A 49 -24.80 -2.28 -0.07
CA CYS A 49 -23.77 -1.50 -0.75
C CYS A 49 -22.75 -2.32 -1.53
N TYR A 50 -22.71 -3.65 -1.37
CA TYR A 50 -21.91 -4.54 -2.22
C TYR A 50 -22.65 -5.02 -3.47
N ARG A 51 -23.92 -4.61 -3.67
CA ARG A 51 -24.81 -5.21 -4.67
C ARG A 51 -25.44 -4.17 -5.60
N GLU A 52 -25.49 -4.53 -6.88
CA GLU A 52 -26.24 -3.86 -7.93
C GLU A 52 -27.42 -4.76 -8.34
N GLY A 53 -28.56 -4.56 -7.69
CA GLY A 53 -29.64 -5.54 -7.74
C GLY A 53 -29.22 -6.78 -6.94
N ASP A 54 -29.32 -7.96 -7.54
CA ASP A 54 -29.00 -9.24 -6.87
C ASP A 54 -27.55 -9.72 -7.10
N ARG A 55 -26.73 -8.94 -7.81
CA ARG A 55 -25.36 -9.31 -8.19
C ARG A 55 -24.34 -8.28 -7.76
N ARG A 56 -23.05 -8.64 -7.78
CA ARG A 56 -21.96 -7.67 -7.69
C ARG A 56 -22.00 -6.72 -8.90
N PRO A 57 -21.63 -5.44 -8.72
CA PRO A 57 -21.51 -4.52 -9.84
C PRO A 57 -20.43 -5.01 -10.81
N MET A 58 -20.71 -4.90 -12.11
CA MET A 58 -19.71 -5.19 -13.14
C MET A 58 -18.90 -3.93 -13.42
N MET A 59 -17.60 -4.00 -13.16
CA MET A 59 -16.67 -2.88 -13.33
C MET A 59 -15.92 -3.07 -14.66
N PRO A 60 -16.18 -2.28 -15.70
CA PRO A 60 -15.61 -2.50 -17.04
C PRO A 60 -14.09 -2.30 -17.08
N LEU A 61 -13.52 -1.59 -16.10
CA LEU A 61 -12.09 -1.29 -16.05
C LEU A 61 -11.25 -2.46 -15.49
N PHE A 62 -11.84 -3.33 -14.66
CA PHE A 62 -11.22 -4.57 -14.16
C PHE A 62 -12.27 -5.45 -13.47
N GLU A 63 -12.29 -6.74 -13.83
CA GLU A 63 -13.42 -7.65 -13.55
C GLU A 63 -13.53 -8.10 -12.08
N ASN A 64 -12.41 -8.12 -11.36
CA ASN A 64 -12.31 -8.72 -10.02
C ASN A 64 -12.49 -7.72 -8.87
N ALA A 65 -13.16 -6.60 -9.12
CA ALA A 65 -13.36 -5.54 -8.14
C ALA A 65 -14.35 -5.96 -7.03
N ILE A 66 -13.96 -5.78 -5.77
CA ILE A 66 -14.89 -5.81 -4.63
C ILE A 66 -15.31 -4.37 -4.35
N ALA A 67 -16.40 -3.98 -5.00
CA ALA A 67 -16.87 -2.60 -5.02
C ALA A 67 -17.93 -2.33 -3.95
N PHE A 68 -17.95 -1.09 -3.46
CA PHE A 68 -18.88 -0.59 -2.46
C PHE A 68 -19.54 0.68 -2.97
N ARG A 69 -20.87 0.71 -3.03
CA ARG A 69 -21.64 1.77 -3.69
C ARG A 69 -21.28 3.13 -3.12
N ALA A 70 -21.01 4.11 -3.99
CA ALA A 70 -20.90 5.50 -3.59
C ALA A 70 -22.30 6.14 -3.57
N ALA A 71 -22.68 6.76 -2.45
CA ALA A 71 -23.95 7.47 -2.35
C ALA A 71 -24.03 8.61 -3.38
N PRO A 72 -25.19 8.92 -3.99
CA PRO A 72 -25.31 10.01 -4.96
C PRO A 72 -24.76 11.35 -4.45
N ASP A 73 -24.94 11.61 -3.15
CA ASP A 73 -24.55 12.85 -2.49
C ASP A 73 -23.05 12.91 -2.11
N HIS A 74 -22.24 11.92 -2.51
CA HIS A 74 -20.79 11.89 -2.22
C HIS A 74 -20.03 13.11 -2.73
N LEU A 75 -20.58 13.83 -3.73
CA LEU A 75 -20.00 15.06 -4.30
C LEU A 75 -19.97 16.23 -3.32
N SER A 76 -20.83 16.23 -2.31
CA SER A 76 -20.94 17.32 -1.32
C SER A 76 -20.18 17.03 -0.02
N GLY A 77 -19.73 15.79 0.17
CA GLY A 77 -19.14 15.31 1.42
C GLY A 77 -17.63 15.06 1.38
N PRO A 78 -17.06 14.44 2.43
CA PRO A 78 -15.66 14.04 2.49
C PRO A 78 -15.25 13.14 1.33
N GLY A 79 -16.18 12.32 0.82
CA GLY A 79 -15.97 11.41 -0.29
C GLY A 79 -15.77 12.07 -1.67
N ARG A 80 -15.92 13.40 -1.77
CA ARG A 80 -15.80 14.13 -3.06
C ARG A 80 -14.41 13.99 -3.71
N PHE A 81 -13.38 13.76 -2.90
CA PHE A 81 -12.01 13.61 -3.38
C PHE A 81 -11.60 12.15 -3.60
N SER A 82 -12.39 11.21 -3.08
CA SER A 82 -12.08 9.79 -3.21
C SER A 82 -12.22 9.31 -4.65
N HIS A 83 -11.49 8.25 -4.98
CA HIS A 83 -11.56 7.63 -6.28
C HIS A 83 -12.82 6.76 -6.37
N THR A 84 -13.71 7.12 -7.29
CA THR A 84 -14.87 6.31 -7.66
C THR A 84 -14.74 5.81 -9.08
N TYR A 85 -15.42 4.71 -9.39
CA TYR A 85 -15.37 4.07 -10.69
C TYR A 85 -16.81 3.79 -11.13
N PRO A 86 -17.15 4.05 -12.40
CA PRO A 86 -18.48 3.72 -12.93
C PRO A 86 -18.61 2.21 -13.14
N SER A 87 -19.74 1.61 -12.76
CA SER A 87 -20.14 0.28 -13.23
C SER A 87 -20.78 0.37 -14.63
N ASN A 88 -21.09 -0.78 -15.24
CA ASN A 88 -21.81 -0.84 -16.53
C ASN A 88 -23.18 -0.13 -16.53
N SER A 89 -23.79 0.11 -15.37
CA SER A 89 -25.03 0.86 -15.24
C SER A 89 -24.83 2.37 -15.11
N GLY A 90 -23.57 2.84 -15.06
CA GLY A 90 -23.19 4.23 -14.82
C GLY A 90 -23.18 4.67 -13.36
N LYS A 91 -23.54 3.79 -12.41
CA LYS A 91 -23.44 4.10 -10.96
C LYS A 91 -21.98 4.18 -10.52
N GLN A 92 -21.71 5.03 -9.54
CA GLN A 92 -20.37 5.23 -8.98
C GLN A 92 -20.12 4.29 -7.80
N TRP A 93 -18.90 3.74 -7.73
CA TRP A 93 -18.48 2.79 -6.70
C TRP A 93 -17.09 3.10 -6.17
N TYR A 94 -16.89 2.94 -4.87
CA TYR A 94 -15.57 2.79 -4.26
C TYR A 94 -15.07 1.38 -4.48
N ILE A 95 -13.75 1.20 -4.63
CA ILE A 95 -13.15 -0.13 -4.75
C ILE A 95 -12.44 -0.41 -3.44
N LEU A 96 -13.07 -1.23 -2.60
CA LEU A 96 -12.54 -1.52 -1.28
C LEU A 96 -11.47 -2.60 -1.31
N ASP A 97 -11.55 -3.51 -2.28
CA ASP A 97 -10.61 -4.61 -2.44
C ASP A 97 -10.66 -5.13 -3.89
N VAL A 98 -9.72 -5.98 -4.25
CA VAL A 98 -9.68 -6.68 -5.54
C VAL A 98 -9.33 -8.12 -5.30
N GLU A 99 -10.04 -9.04 -5.95
CA GLU A 99 -9.70 -10.45 -5.91
C GLU A 99 -8.49 -10.76 -6.79
N ALA A 100 -7.53 -11.51 -6.26
CA ALA A 100 -6.40 -12.02 -7.02
C ALA A 100 -6.59 -13.51 -7.32
N ALA A 101 -6.25 -13.92 -8.54
CA ALA A 101 -6.24 -15.33 -8.91
C ALA A 101 -5.19 -16.14 -8.11
N ASP A 102 -4.08 -15.48 -7.75
CA ASP A 102 -2.98 -16.07 -7.00
C ASP A 102 -2.48 -15.08 -5.94
N LEU A 103 -2.92 -15.30 -4.70
CA LEU A 103 -2.51 -14.46 -3.57
C LEU A 103 -1.05 -14.68 -3.17
N SER A 104 -0.42 -15.80 -3.56
CA SER A 104 0.98 -16.07 -3.23
C SER A 104 1.96 -15.13 -3.96
N ARG A 105 1.49 -14.48 -5.02
CA ARG A 105 2.26 -13.46 -5.77
C ARG A 105 2.11 -12.05 -5.21
N ILE A 106 1.21 -11.84 -4.25
CA ILE A 106 1.11 -10.55 -3.58
C ILE A 106 2.23 -10.47 -2.55
N VAL A 107 3.07 -9.44 -2.65
CA VAL A 107 4.16 -9.25 -1.67
C VAL A 107 3.53 -9.02 -0.30
N PRO A 108 3.80 -9.86 0.72
CA PRO A 108 3.23 -9.68 2.04
C PRO A 108 3.88 -8.47 2.68
N LEU A 109 3.10 -7.41 2.84
CA LEU A 109 3.54 -6.20 3.50
C LEU A 109 2.84 -6.13 4.85
N ASN A 110 3.63 -6.17 5.92
CA ASN A 110 3.10 -6.02 7.25
C ASN A 110 2.53 -4.59 7.42
N VAL A 111 1.40 -4.48 8.13
CA VAL A 111 0.83 -3.18 8.44
C VAL A 111 1.49 -2.64 9.69
N SER A 112 2.23 -1.56 9.51
CA SER A 112 2.65 -0.71 10.62
C SER A 112 1.41 -0.10 11.28
N VAL A 113 0.94 -0.69 12.37
CA VAL A 113 -0.12 -0.10 13.19
C VAL A 113 0.55 0.79 14.25
N PRO A 114 0.39 2.12 14.18
CA PRO A 114 1.04 2.99 15.13
C PRO A 114 0.40 2.82 16.53
N TYR A 115 1.24 2.83 17.57
CA TYR A 115 0.84 2.83 18.99
C TYR A 115 0.14 1.57 19.54
N VAL A 116 0.22 0.41 18.87
CA VAL A 116 -0.40 -0.86 19.35
C VAL A 116 -0.07 -1.15 20.83
N GLY A 117 1.13 -0.81 21.30
CA GLY A 117 1.52 -1.00 22.70
C GLY A 117 1.42 0.21 23.63
N ARG A 118 1.07 1.42 23.14
CA ARG A 118 1.14 2.67 23.95
C ARG A 118 -0.23 3.28 24.29
N GLY A 119 -1.31 2.82 23.68
CA GLY A 119 -2.66 3.31 24.02
C GLY A 119 -3.70 2.95 22.95
N PRO A 120 -4.59 1.98 23.21
CA PRO A 120 -5.54 1.51 22.20
C PRO A 120 -6.50 2.60 21.71
N GLY A 121 -6.91 3.53 22.60
CA GLY A 121 -7.77 4.65 22.22
C GLY A 121 -7.11 5.63 21.24
N ARG A 122 -5.81 5.93 21.44
CA ARG A 122 -5.06 6.81 20.52
C ARG A 122 -4.82 6.11 19.18
N ALA A 123 -4.53 4.82 19.19
CA ALA A 123 -4.41 4.02 17.97
C ALA A 123 -5.72 4.03 17.16
N ALA A 124 -6.87 3.84 17.83
CA ALA A 124 -8.18 3.88 17.19
C ALA A 124 -8.47 5.24 16.53
N LEU A 125 -8.25 6.36 17.24
CA LEU A 125 -8.45 7.71 16.69
C LEU A 125 -7.55 7.98 15.46
N LEU A 126 -6.31 7.48 15.48
CA LEU A 126 -5.39 7.63 14.37
C LEU A 126 -5.77 6.77 13.18
N LEU A 127 -6.17 5.52 13.40
CA LEU A 127 -6.70 4.65 12.37
C LEU A 127 -7.96 5.26 11.74
N ASP A 128 -8.80 5.86 12.57
CA ASP A 128 -9.95 6.62 12.11
C ASP A 128 -9.52 7.83 11.27
N ALA A 129 -8.40 8.50 11.50
CA ALA A 129 -7.98 9.59 10.61
C ALA A 129 -7.48 9.13 9.22
N ILE A 130 -7.30 7.83 8.99
CA ILE A 130 -6.79 7.26 7.72
C ILE A 130 -7.90 7.24 6.67
N ASP A 131 -7.57 7.61 5.44
CA ASP A 131 -8.47 7.42 4.29
C ASP A 131 -8.77 5.93 4.10
N PRO A 132 -10.04 5.51 4.24
CA PRO A 132 -10.36 4.09 4.18
C PRO A 132 -10.26 3.52 2.77
N VAL A 133 -10.33 4.35 1.71
CA VAL A 133 -10.35 3.88 0.32
C VAL A 133 -8.93 3.76 -0.24
N PRO A 134 -8.50 2.58 -0.70
CA PRO A 134 -7.24 2.40 -1.43
C PRO A 134 -7.23 3.19 -2.73
N LEU A 135 -6.06 3.69 -3.11
CA LEU A 135 -5.84 4.31 -4.42
C LEU A 135 -5.36 3.23 -5.40
N TRP A 136 -6.30 2.52 -6.02
CA TRP A 136 -5.99 1.51 -7.04
C TRP A 136 -5.41 2.15 -8.29
N VAL A 137 -4.31 1.58 -8.79
CA VAL A 137 -3.63 2.02 -10.00
C VAL A 137 -4.28 1.30 -11.18
N VAL A 138 -5.21 1.96 -11.85
CA VAL A 138 -5.98 1.37 -12.96
C VAL A 138 -5.56 2.06 -14.25
N THR A 139 -5.37 1.28 -15.31
CA THR A 139 -5.04 1.77 -16.65
C THR A 139 -6.06 1.24 -17.67
N ASN A 140 -5.91 1.63 -18.94
CA ASN A 140 -6.70 1.03 -20.02
C ASN A 140 -6.37 -0.45 -20.27
N GLU A 141 -5.22 -0.93 -19.79
CA GLU A 141 -4.77 -2.33 -19.90
C GLU A 141 -5.22 -3.18 -18.69
N GLY A 142 -5.84 -2.57 -17.68
CA GLY A 142 -6.33 -3.24 -16.48
C GLY A 142 -5.68 -2.73 -15.19
N LEU A 143 -5.53 -3.62 -14.21
CA LEU A 143 -5.05 -3.25 -12.87
C LEU A 143 -3.52 -3.34 -12.77
N GLY A 144 -2.94 -2.24 -12.33
CA GLY A 144 -1.53 -2.09 -11.97
C GLY A 144 -0.67 -1.49 -13.07
N VAL A 145 0.55 -1.12 -12.69
CA VAL A 145 1.61 -0.70 -13.62
C VAL A 145 2.94 -1.35 -13.24
N PRO A 146 3.77 -1.77 -14.21
CA PRO A 146 5.10 -2.29 -13.93
C PRO A 146 5.96 -1.25 -13.19
N VAL A 147 6.73 -1.67 -12.19
CA VAL A 147 7.56 -0.76 -11.38
C VAL A 147 8.74 -0.18 -12.18
N THR A 148 9.29 -0.92 -13.14
CA THR A 148 10.49 -0.51 -13.90
C THR A 148 10.24 0.49 -15.01
N ARG A 149 9.02 0.51 -15.56
CA ARG A 149 8.71 1.37 -16.68
C ARG A 149 8.59 2.83 -16.22
N GLU A 150 9.45 3.71 -16.70
CA GLU A 150 9.16 5.15 -16.70
C GLU A 150 8.22 5.42 -17.87
N GLY A 151 6.94 5.09 -17.66
CA GLY A 151 5.91 5.20 -18.67
C GLY A 151 5.12 6.50 -18.56
N ASN A 152 4.51 6.86 -19.67
CA ASN A 152 3.34 7.72 -19.70
C ASN A 152 2.10 6.84 -19.66
N GLU A 153 1.96 5.99 -18.63
CA GLU A 153 0.76 5.17 -18.49
C GLU A 153 -0.45 6.09 -18.30
N GLU A 154 -1.51 5.89 -19.08
CA GLU A 154 -2.77 6.60 -18.90
C GLU A 154 -3.49 6.02 -17.69
N LEU A 155 -3.20 6.60 -16.53
CA LEU A 155 -3.86 6.20 -15.28
C LEU A 155 -5.29 6.76 -15.23
N TYR A 156 -6.23 5.91 -14.85
CA TYR A 156 -7.52 6.36 -14.37
C TYR A 156 -7.31 7.27 -13.14
N HIS A 157 -8.01 8.40 -13.09
CA HIS A 157 -7.81 9.45 -12.08
C HIS A 157 -6.41 10.08 -12.05
N ALA A 158 -5.59 9.97 -13.10
CA ALA A 158 -4.24 10.56 -13.18
C ALA A 158 -4.15 11.99 -12.62
N HIS A 159 -5.10 12.85 -12.99
CA HIS A 159 -5.13 14.27 -12.66
C HIS A 159 -5.89 14.60 -11.37
N ARG A 160 -6.47 13.61 -10.68
CA ARG A 160 -7.11 13.85 -9.38
C ARG A 160 -6.06 14.23 -8.35
N GLN A 161 -6.42 15.18 -7.48
CA GLN A 161 -5.57 15.59 -6.38
C GLN A 161 -5.60 14.53 -5.28
N VAL A 162 -4.41 14.18 -4.78
CA VAL A 162 -4.27 13.37 -3.57
C VAL A 162 -4.43 14.29 -2.37
N THR A 163 -5.50 14.06 -1.62
CA THR A 163 -5.86 14.89 -0.46
C THR A 163 -5.72 14.12 0.86
N THR A 164 -5.68 14.86 1.96
CA THR A 164 -5.90 14.35 3.31
C THR A 164 -7.40 14.15 3.55
N ALA A 165 -7.78 13.47 4.64
CA ALA A 165 -9.19 13.20 4.95
C ALA A 165 -10.06 14.47 5.11
N ASP A 166 -9.46 15.61 5.46
CA ASP A 166 -10.11 16.93 5.51
C ASP A 166 -10.15 17.66 4.15
N GLY A 167 -9.66 17.02 3.08
CA GLY A 167 -9.70 17.54 1.72
C GLY A 167 -8.56 18.48 1.32
N ARG A 168 -7.54 18.65 2.16
CA ARG A 168 -6.37 19.47 1.81
C ARG A 168 -5.41 18.68 0.93
N ALA A 169 -4.79 19.35 -0.05
CA ALA A 169 -3.78 18.70 -0.89
C ALA A 169 -2.58 18.22 -0.06
N ARG A 170 -2.18 16.95 -0.22
CA ARG A 170 -0.99 16.40 0.45
C ARG A 170 0.25 17.02 -0.17
N ARG A 171 1.04 17.76 0.61
CA ARG A 171 2.32 18.35 0.17
C ARG A 171 3.50 17.38 0.30
N THR A 172 3.41 16.48 1.26
CA THR A 172 4.43 15.51 1.61
C THR A 172 3.75 14.19 1.93
N VAL A 173 4.35 13.09 1.51
CA VAL A 173 3.90 11.74 1.84
C VAL A 173 5.11 10.89 2.20
N SER A 174 5.08 10.17 3.32
CA SER A 174 6.06 9.13 3.63
C SER A 174 5.63 7.81 2.99
N VAL A 175 6.52 7.14 2.27
CA VAL A 175 6.32 5.78 1.78
C VAL A 175 6.95 4.83 2.78
N LYS A 176 6.17 3.86 3.26
CA LYS A 176 6.66 2.78 4.11
C LYS A 176 6.64 1.47 3.35
N ILE A 177 7.69 0.68 3.50
CA ILE A 177 7.81 -0.67 2.94
C ILE A 177 8.27 -1.59 4.06
N GLU A 178 7.37 -2.45 4.54
CA GLU A 178 7.69 -3.54 5.48
C GLU A 178 7.85 -4.84 4.68
N TRP A 179 8.95 -4.94 3.94
CA TRP A 179 9.23 -6.09 3.07
C TRP A 179 9.63 -7.32 3.90
N PRO A 180 9.16 -8.53 3.58
CA PRO A 180 9.48 -9.74 4.35
C PRO A 180 10.98 -9.98 4.41
N GLY A 181 11.49 -10.08 5.63
CA GLY A 181 12.88 -10.42 5.88
C GLY A 181 13.88 -9.24 5.85
N TYR A 182 13.42 -8.01 5.59
CA TYR A 182 14.21 -6.77 5.74
C TYR A 182 13.64 -5.87 6.85
N PRO A 183 14.45 -4.94 7.40
CA PRO A 183 13.95 -3.88 8.27
C PRO A 183 12.92 -2.98 7.56
N LEU A 184 12.05 -2.33 8.35
CA LEU A 184 11.15 -1.29 7.85
C LEU A 184 11.96 -0.22 7.11
N TRP A 185 11.60 0.01 5.85
CA TRP A 185 12.19 1.07 5.03
C TRP A 185 11.20 2.21 4.84
N GLU A 186 11.68 3.44 5.01
CA GLU A 186 10.87 4.64 4.86
C GLU A 186 11.55 5.65 3.94
N ALA A 187 10.75 6.32 3.10
CA ALA A 187 11.24 7.42 2.30
C ALA A 187 10.17 8.50 2.08
N GLN A 188 10.59 9.76 2.15
CA GLN A 188 9.70 10.89 1.92
C GLN A 188 9.56 11.22 0.43
N ILE A 189 8.35 11.60 0.02
CA ILE A 189 7.99 12.15 -1.29
C ILE A 189 7.49 13.58 -1.10
N ARG A 190 8.06 14.52 -1.85
CA ARG A 190 7.52 15.88 -2.00
C ARG A 190 6.51 15.91 -3.16
N MET A 191 5.25 16.12 -2.82
CA MET A 191 4.14 16.16 -3.78
C MET A 191 4.00 17.52 -4.48
N LYS A 192 4.53 18.59 -3.85
CA LYS A 192 4.63 19.90 -4.52
C LYS A 192 5.62 19.78 -5.68
N ALA A 193 5.17 20.12 -6.88
CA ALA A 193 6.05 20.26 -8.03
C ALA A 193 6.74 21.64 -7.99
N ASP A 194 7.87 21.75 -8.69
CA ASP A 194 8.53 23.06 -8.89
C ASP A 194 7.61 24.00 -9.66
N GLU A 195 7.88 25.30 -9.60
CA GLU A 195 7.04 26.35 -10.19
C GLU A 195 6.79 26.16 -11.70
N SER A 196 7.65 25.42 -12.39
CA SER A 196 7.50 25.08 -13.81
C SER A 196 6.47 23.96 -14.10
N ARG A 197 6.00 23.21 -13.09
CA ARG A 197 5.11 22.04 -13.27
C ARG A 197 3.93 22.03 -12.30
N VAL A 198 3.33 23.20 -12.04
CA VAL A 198 2.20 23.37 -11.10
C VAL A 198 1.03 22.43 -11.41
N ALA A 199 0.76 22.15 -12.68
CA ALA A 199 -0.35 21.27 -13.11
C ALA A 199 -0.22 19.82 -12.59
N ASP A 200 1.01 19.34 -12.37
CA ASP A 200 1.27 17.99 -11.86
C ASP A 200 1.40 17.95 -10.33
N SER A 201 1.28 19.10 -9.66
CA SER A 201 1.44 19.19 -8.22
C SER A 201 0.32 18.45 -7.51
N CYS A 202 0.69 17.58 -6.56
CA CYS A 202 -0.24 16.82 -5.72
C CYS A 202 -1.21 15.90 -6.49
N THR A 203 -0.91 15.50 -7.72
CA THR A 203 -1.76 14.57 -8.50
C THR A 203 -1.50 13.11 -8.16
N PHE A 204 -2.48 12.24 -8.45
CA PHE A 204 -2.34 10.80 -8.28
C PHE A 204 -1.24 10.23 -9.19
N MET A 205 -1.15 10.69 -10.44
CA MET A 205 -0.07 10.32 -11.36
C MET A 205 1.31 10.59 -10.75
N ARG A 206 1.50 11.77 -10.15
CA ARG A 206 2.75 12.13 -9.48
C ARG A 206 3.03 11.19 -8.31
N LEU A 207 2.03 10.87 -7.50
CA LEU A 207 2.19 9.92 -6.39
C LEU A 207 2.64 8.55 -6.89
N VAL A 208 1.99 7.99 -7.91
CA VAL A 208 2.33 6.70 -8.51
C VAL A 208 3.77 6.68 -9.02
N ARG A 209 4.19 7.69 -9.80
CA ARG A 209 5.57 7.78 -10.30
C ARG A 209 6.60 7.81 -9.18
N HIS A 210 6.37 8.61 -8.14
CA HIS A 210 7.29 8.69 -7.01
C HIS A 210 7.32 7.41 -6.21
N VAL A 211 6.18 6.78 -5.95
CA VAL A 211 6.12 5.48 -5.25
C VAL A 211 6.87 4.41 -6.03
N LYS A 212 6.69 4.31 -7.37
CA LYS A 212 7.50 3.42 -8.22
C LYS A 212 9.00 3.69 -8.07
N GLY A 213 9.41 4.97 -8.09
CA GLY A 213 10.79 5.37 -7.85
C GLY A 213 11.31 4.94 -6.48
N LYS A 214 10.50 5.06 -5.42
CA LYS A 214 10.85 4.62 -4.07
C LYS A 214 10.95 3.10 -3.96
N VAL A 215 10.07 2.34 -4.62
CA VAL A 215 10.17 0.88 -4.68
C VAL A 215 11.46 0.45 -5.41
N ARG A 216 11.78 1.06 -6.57
CA ARG A 216 13.05 0.80 -7.27
C ARG A 216 14.26 1.07 -6.38
N LYS A 217 14.24 2.19 -5.66
CA LYS A 217 15.30 2.53 -4.71
C LYS A 217 15.41 1.50 -3.59
N PHE A 218 14.30 1.07 -3.00
CA PHE A 218 14.30 0.02 -1.98
C PHE A 218 14.98 -1.28 -2.48
N ILE A 219 14.60 -1.74 -3.68
CA ILE A 219 15.20 -2.95 -4.30
C ILE A 219 16.71 -2.76 -4.49
N SER A 220 17.12 -1.61 -5.04
CA SER A 220 18.54 -1.30 -5.25
C SER A 220 19.34 -1.23 -3.95
N ASP A 221 18.79 -0.60 -2.92
CA ASP A 221 19.45 -0.41 -1.62
C ASP A 221 19.64 -1.77 -0.87
N HIS A 222 18.84 -2.79 -1.21
CA HIS A 222 18.84 -4.09 -0.54
C HIS A 222 19.31 -5.26 -1.43
N ALA A 223 19.77 -5.01 -2.65
CA ALA A 223 20.15 -6.05 -3.61
C ALA A 223 21.23 -7.00 -3.04
N ASP A 224 22.17 -6.46 -2.26
CA ASP A 224 23.27 -7.21 -1.64
C ASP A 224 23.09 -7.41 -0.13
N VAL A 225 21.95 -7.00 0.43
CA VAL A 225 21.65 -7.15 1.84
C VAL A 225 21.13 -8.58 2.10
N PRO A 226 21.62 -9.29 3.12
CA PRO A 226 21.07 -10.58 3.52
C PRO A 226 19.59 -10.47 3.90
N CYS A 227 18.76 -11.34 3.31
CA CYS A 227 17.35 -11.45 3.67
C CYS A 227 17.15 -12.59 4.68
N SER A 228 16.40 -12.32 5.75
CA SER A 228 16.02 -13.39 6.68
C SER A 228 14.95 -14.32 6.12
N ASP A 229 14.25 -13.92 5.05
CA ASP A 229 13.32 -14.75 4.29
C ASP A 229 13.80 -14.87 2.83
N PRO A 230 14.53 -15.95 2.48
CA PRO A 230 15.06 -16.13 1.12
C PRO A 230 14.00 -16.14 0.03
N HIS A 231 12.74 -16.51 0.35
CA HIS A 231 11.65 -16.53 -0.61
C HIS A 231 11.32 -15.13 -1.14
N TRP A 232 11.52 -14.10 -0.31
CA TRP A 232 11.31 -12.70 -0.66
C TRP A 232 12.61 -11.91 -0.83
N ALA A 233 13.76 -12.59 -1.00
CA ALA A 233 15.02 -11.88 -1.19
C ALA A 233 15.03 -11.04 -2.48
N VAL A 234 15.58 -9.83 -2.42
CA VAL A 234 15.65 -8.89 -3.56
C VAL A 234 17.07 -8.79 -4.06
N GLY A 235 17.29 -8.55 -5.35
CA GLY A 235 18.62 -8.32 -5.92
C GLY A 235 18.83 -8.94 -7.30
N ASP A 236 19.88 -8.50 -7.99
CA ASP A 236 20.11 -8.84 -9.42
C ASP A 236 21.13 -9.98 -9.63
N VAL A 237 21.88 -10.34 -8.59
CA VAL A 237 23.08 -11.21 -8.73
C VAL A 237 22.75 -12.70 -8.72
N ALA A 238 21.72 -13.12 -7.98
CA ALA A 238 21.40 -14.53 -7.80
C ALA A 238 20.03 -14.88 -8.38
N GLN A 239 19.94 -16.07 -8.97
CA GLN A 239 18.70 -16.59 -9.55
C GLN A 239 17.62 -16.76 -8.48
N GLY A 240 16.38 -16.41 -8.82
CA GLY A 240 15.22 -16.47 -7.92
C GLY A 240 15.07 -15.28 -6.97
N ARG A 241 15.98 -14.28 -7.01
CA ARG A 241 15.78 -13.02 -6.29
C ARG A 241 14.85 -12.09 -7.06
N ILE A 242 14.08 -11.30 -6.31
CA ILE A 242 13.09 -10.37 -6.84
C ILE A 242 13.79 -9.07 -7.26
N THR A 243 13.63 -8.70 -8.52
CA THR A 243 14.10 -7.41 -9.05
C THR A 243 12.92 -6.45 -9.19
N ALA A 244 13.21 -5.18 -9.51
CA ALA A 244 12.14 -4.24 -9.80
C ALA A 244 11.30 -4.68 -11.03
N ASN A 245 11.89 -5.39 -12.00
CA ASN A 245 11.20 -5.84 -13.22
C ASN A 245 10.13 -6.88 -12.93
N ASP A 246 10.28 -7.60 -11.82
CA ASP A 246 9.33 -8.62 -11.41
C ASP A 246 8.09 -8.03 -10.74
N LEU A 247 8.06 -6.72 -10.47
CA LEU A 247 7.04 -6.07 -9.66
C LEU A 247 6.06 -5.21 -10.46
N THR A 248 4.79 -5.37 -10.12
CA THR A 248 3.68 -4.51 -10.56
C THR A 248 3.10 -3.79 -9.34
N LEU A 249 2.98 -2.47 -9.42
CA LEU A 249 2.30 -1.65 -8.42
C LEU A 249 0.79 -1.67 -8.67
N LEU A 250 0.02 -2.31 -7.78
CA LEU A 250 -1.43 -2.46 -7.91
C LEU A 250 -2.22 -1.33 -7.26
N ALA A 251 -1.80 -0.88 -6.07
CA ALA A 251 -2.48 0.15 -5.32
C ALA A 251 -1.54 0.91 -4.41
N ILE A 252 -2.02 2.03 -3.87
CA ILE A 252 -1.36 2.78 -2.80
C ILE A 252 -2.38 2.96 -1.68
N VAL A 253 -2.06 2.46 -0.48
CA VAL A 253 -2.94 2.53 0.68
C VAL A 253 -2.41 3.53 1.69
N ALA A 254 -3.28 4.35 2.26
CA ALA A 254 -2.91 5.16 3.42
C ALA A 254 -2.80 4.24 4.64
N VAL A 255 -1.67 4.33 5.37
CA VAL A 255 -1.41 3.59 6.62
C VAL A 255 -1.28 4.53 7.83
N SER A 256 -1.21 5.83 7.57
CA SER A 256 -1.43 6.90 8.55
C SER A 256 -1.89 8.18 7.81
N GLN A 257 -2.11 9.27 8.52
CA GLN A 257 -2.47 10.56 7.91
C GLN A 257 -1.40 11.07 6.92
N GLY A 258 -0.12 10.77 7.18
CA GLY A 258 1.02 11.24 6.37
C GLY A 258 1.78 10.15 5.63
N ALA A 259 1.44 8.87 5.84
CA ALA A 259 2.16 7.75 5.26
C ALA A 259 1.29 6.85 4.39
N VAL A 260 1.90 6.33 3.33
CA VAL A 260 1.30 5.36 2.43
C VAL A 260 2.17 4.12 2.29
N MET A 261 1.56 3.02 1.88
CA MET A 261 2.24 1.78 1.55
C MET A 261 1.84 1.34 0.14
N PRO A 262 2.79 0.94 -0.72
CA PRO A 262 2.45 0.36 -2.02
C PRO A 262 1.84 -1.03 -1.81
N ILE A 263 0.95 -1.46 -2.69
CA ILE A 263 0.53 -2.86 -2.81
C ILE A 263 1.20 -3.42 -4.06
N LEU A 264 2.05 -4.43 -3.87
CA LEU A 264 2.92 -4.97 -4.92
C LEU A 264 2.53 -6.41 -5.25
N LYS A 265 2.62 -6.75 -6.52
CA LYS A 265 2.40 -8.10 -7.04
C LYS A 265 3.59 -8.49 -7.91
N LEU A 266 4.03 -9.74 -7.79
CA LEU A 266 4.98 -10.36 -8.69
C LEU A 266 4.33 -10.66 -10.05
N ARG A 267 5.09 -10.57 -11.14
CA ARG A 267 4.66 -11.01 -12.47
C ARG A 267 4.14 -12.44 -12.44
N ASP A 268 3.16 -12.75 -13.30
CA ASP A 268 2.45 -14.03 -13.28
C ASP A 268 3.31 -15.24 -13.71
N ASP A 269 4.48 -14.97 -14.29
CA ASP A 269 5.47 -15.95 -14.71
C ASP A 269 6.76 -15.90 -13.85
N PHE A 270 6.72 -15.21 -12.70
CA PHE A 270 7.82 -15.26 -11.72
C PHE A 270 7.92 -16.68 -11.15
N ASP A 271 9.15 -17.19 -11.05
CA ASP A 271 9.46 -18.55 -10.61
C ASP A 271 10.37 -18.51 -9.38
N PHE A 272 9.86 -19.02 -8.26
CA PHE A 272 10.58 -19.14 -6.99
C PHE A 272 11.51 -20.36 -6.91
N THR A 273 11.41 -21.31 -7.83
CA THR A 273 12.01 -22.66 -7.67
C THR A 273 13.49 -22.73 -7.99
N THR A 274 14.07 -21.71 -8.60
CA THR A 274 15.48 -21.73 -9.01
C THR A 274 16.48 -21.54 -7.88
N SER A 275 16.03 -21.30 -6.65
CA SER A 275 16.89 -21.08 -5.48
C SER A 275 17.38 -22.35 -4.78
N ASN A 276 16.81 -23.53 -5.06
CA ASN A 276 17.11 -24.76 -4.30
C ASN A 276 18.01 -25.78 -4.99
N THR A 277 18.40 -25.55 -6.25
CA THR A 277 19.29 -26.48 -6.96
C THR A 277 20.74 -26.00 -6.91
N VAL A 278 21.25 -25.69 -5.71
CA VAL A 278 22.69 -25.81 -5.51
C VAL A 278 22.96 -27.30 -5.53
N ALA A 279 23.41 -27.78 -6.69
CA ALA A 279 23.90 -29.12 -6.88
C ALA A 279 24.86 -29.44 -5.73
N THR A 280 24.46 -30.35 -4.85
CA THR A 280 25.38 -31.17 -4.06
C THR A 280 26.13 -32.10 -5.00
N ASP A 281 26.80 -31.56 -6.01
CA ASP A 281 27.76 -32.29 -6.83
C ASP A 281 29.12 -32.14 -6.15
N ASN A 282 29.44 -33.17 -5.36
CA ASN A 282 30.78 -33.72 -5.21
C ASN A 282 31.95 -32.71 -5.06
N TYR A 283 32.05 -32.05 -3.91
CA TYR A 283 33.36 -31.65 -3.38
C TYR A 283 33.95 -32.80 -2.54
N GLN A 284 34.31 -33.89 -3.22
CA GLN A 284 35.40 -34.76 -2.81
C GLN A 284 36.59 -34.43 -3.71
N ASP A 285 37.35 -33.40 -3.37
CA ASP A 285 38.75 -33.39 -3.79
C ASP A 285 39.61 -32.62 -2.80
N GLY A 286 40.71 -33.26 -2.41
CA GLY A 286 41.61 -32.83 -1.36
C GLY A 286 42.39 -31.59 -1.76
N TYR A 287 42.50 -30.62 -0.84
CA TYR A 287 43.53 -29.59 -0.93
C TYR A 287 44.22 -29.37 0.42
N THR A 288 45.50 -29.69 0.40
CA THR A 288 46.56 -29.30 1.34
C THR A 288 46.78 -27.78 1.33
N PRO A 289 47.09 -27.16 2.48
CA PRO A 289 47.29 -25.72 2.57
C PRO A 289 48.72 -25.33 2.16
N ALA A 290 48.84 -24.37 1.23
CA ALA A 290 50.08 -23.66 0.95
C ALA A 290 49.96 -22.18 1.35
N ALA A 291 51.09 -21.61 1.79
CA ALA A 291 51.22 -20.39 2.56
C ALA A 291 50.74 -19.10 1.86
N ALA A 292 50.18 -18.21 2.67
CA ALA A 292 49.71 -16.88 2.31
C ALA A 292 50.87 -15.91 2.07
N GLY A 293 50.78 -15.14 0.98
CA GLY A 293 51.54 -13.90 0.75
C GLY A 293 50.59 -12.69 0.69
N PRO A 294 51.02 -11.49 1.12
CA PRO A 294 50.17 -10.31 1.17
C PRO A 294 50.02 -9.67 -0.22
N MET A 295 48.78 -9.51 -0.70
CA MET A 295 48.45 -8.68 -1.86
C MET A 295 47.79 -7.36 -1.43
N SER A 296 48.41 -6.26 -1.86
CA SER A 296 47.96 -4.89 -1.68
C SER A 296 46.87 -4.54 -2.68
N VAL A 297 45.76 -3.96 -2.21
CA VAL A 297 44.64 -3.51 -3.04
C VAL A 297 44.83 -2.03 -3.45
N PRO A 298 44.68 -1.66 -4.73
CA PRO A 298 44.64 -0.27 -5.16
C PRO A 298 43.28 0.38 -4.82
N LYS A 299 43.32 1.60 -4.29
CA LYS A 299 42.13 2.45 -4.12
C LYS A 299 41.78 3.08 -5.47
N GLU A 300 40.64 2.71 -6.03
CA GLU A 300 40.01 3.44 -7.13
C GLU A 300 38.91 4.34 -6.55
N GLN A 301 39.02 5.63 -6.88
CA GLN A 301 38.18 6.71 -6.39
C GLN A 301 37.12 6.98 -7.46
N LEU A 302 35.89 6.53 -7.20
CA LEU A 302 34.72 6.80 -8.04
C LEU A 302 34.00 8.03 -7.49
N ASP A 303 34.08 9.14 -8.24
CA ASP A 303 33.27 10.33 -8.04
C ASP A 303 31.82 10.03 -8.50
N LEU A 304 30.90 9.96 -7.55
CA LEU A 304 29.45 9.95 -7.80
C LEU A 304 28.90 11.33 -7.39
N ASP A 305 28.18 11.95 -8.31
CA ASP A 305 27.48 13.23 -8.13
C ASP A 305 26.39 13.13 -7.05
N ASP A 306 26.74 13.56 -5.84
CA ASP A 306 25.82 13.77 -4.73
C ASP A 306 25.05 15.09 -4.90
N ASN A 307 23.84 15.00 -5.48
CA ASN A 307 22.76 15.95 -5.18
C ASN A 307 21.87 15.38 -4.05
N LEU A 308 22.51 14.88 -2.99
CA LEU A 308 21.88 14.54 -1.72
C LEU A 308 21.73 15.82 -0.89
N VAL A 309 20.56 16.44 -0.98
CA VAL A 309 20.11 17.41 0.02
C VAL A 309 19.86 16.63 1.31
N SER A 310 20.82 16.67 2.23
CA SER A 310 20.67 16.21 3.61
C SER A 310 19.74 17.16 4.35
N ASP A 311 18.43 16.96 4.25
CA ASP A 311 17.47 17.66 5.10
C ASP A 311 17.22 16.85 6.38
N THR A 312 17.79 17.40 7.46
CA THR A 312 17.53 17.13 8.88
C THR A 312 16.09 16.73 9.19
N GLU A 313 15.94 15.69 10.02
CA GLU A 313 14.69 15.24 10.63
C GLU A 313 13.92 16.41 11.26
N GLN A 314 12.87 16.89 10.59
CA GLN A 314 11.78 17.56 11.28
C GLN A 314 10.84 16.48 11.80
N LEU A 315 11.17 15.99 13.00
CA LEU A 315 10.27 15.22 13.85
C LEU A 315 8.94 15.98 13.98
N TYR A 316 7.88 15.36 13.45
CA TYR A 316 6.52 15.84 13.58
C TYR A 316 6.13 15.79 15.07
N HIS A 317 6.13 16.94 15.75
CA HIS A 317 5.59 17.07 17.10
C HIS A 317 4.06 17.06 17.04
N PRO A 318 3.35 16.08 17.64
CA PRO A 318 1.90 15.99 17.57
C PRO A 318 1.15 16.96 18.51
N ASP A 319 1.81 17.94 19.12
CA ASP A 319 1.22 18.77 20.20
C ASP A 319 0.57 20.08 19.75
N SER A 320 0.34 20.27 18.44
CA SER A 320 -0.31 21.49 17.91
C SER A 320 -1.64 21.21 17.19
N LEU A 321 -2.47 20.34 17.74
CA LEU A 321 -3.91 20.34 17.42
C LEU A 321 -4.57 21.42 18.27
N SER A 322 -4.51 22.66 17.79
CA SER A 322 -5.34 23.75 18.32
C SER A 322 -6.80 23.42 18.06
N ASP A 323 -7.57 23.54 19.13
CA ASP A 323 -8.99 23.31 19.36
C ASP A 323 -9.94 23.96 18.32
N ALA A 324 -9.92 23.45 17.09
CA ALA A 324 -10.85 23.80 16.03
C ALA A 324 -11.93 22.70 15.92
N GLY A 325 -12.84 22.67 16.89
CA GLY A 325 -14.27 22.37 16.73
C GLY A 325 -14.73 21.32 15.71
N LEU A 326 -14.04 20.19 15.56
CA LEU A 326 -14.53 19.01 14.83
C LEU A 326 -14.60 17.81 15.79
N SER A 327 -15.41 17.95 16.84
CA SER A 327 -15.94 16.83 17.61
C SER A 327 -17.01 16.12 16.77
N PHE A 328 -16.59 15.43 15.70
CA PHE A 328 -17.45 14.49 15.01
C PHE A 328 -17.27 13.10 15.65
N TYR A 329 -18.28 12.70 16.42
CA TYR A 329 -18.55 11.33 16.88
C TYR A 329 -17.40 10.58 17.57
N ALA A 330 -17.01 11.04 18.78
CA ALA A 330 -16.45 10.15 19.80
C ALA A 330 -17.57 9.36 20.52
N GLY A 331 -18.52 8.80 19.75
CA GLY A 331 -19.40 7.76 20.27
C GLY A 331 -18.52 6.55 20.57
N HIS A 332 -18.56 6.07 21.82
CA HIS A 332 -17.78 4.95 22.33
C HIS A 332 -17.88 3.70 21.43
N TRP A 333 -17.03 3.60 20.41
CA TRP A 333 -16.66 2.33 19.81
C TRP A 333 -15.62 1.72 20.75
N GLN A 334 -16.05 1.13 21.87
CA GLN A 334 -15.24 0.10 22.50
C GLN A 334 -15.21 -1.07 21.51
N TYR A 335 -14.20 -1.06 20.65
CA TYR A 335 -13.80 -2.24 19.90
C TYR A 335 -13.42 -3.31 20.94
N GLN A 336 -14.38 -4.16 21.30
CA GLN A 336 -14.16 -5.38 22.08
C GLN A 336 -13.88 -6.56 21.12
N GLY A 337 -13.06 -6.33 20.09
CA GLY A 337 -12.51 -7.42 19.29
C GLY A 337 -11.26 -7.98 19.97
N PRO A 338 -11.03 -9.30 19.95
CA PRO A 338 -9.83 -9.87 20.54
C PRO A 338 -8.63 -9.39 19.73
N PHE A 339 -7.80 -8.54 20.35
CA PHE A 339 -6.45 -8.26 19.86
C PHE A 339 -5.44 -9.34 20.32
N ASP A 340 -5.92 -10.43 20.92
CA ASP A 340 -5.10 -11.42 21.62
C ASP A 340 -4.41 -12.47 20.72
N ASP A 341 -4.61 -12.44 19.40
CA ASP A 341 -4.01 -13.43 18.48
C ASP A 341 -2.82 -12.90 17.66
N TYR A 342 -2.17 -11.81 18.09
CA TYR A 342 -0.82 -11.49 17.62
C TYR A 342 0.21 -12.37 18.34
N ARG A 343 0.24 -13.67 18.02
CA ARG A 343 1.42 -14.49 18.30
C ARG A 343 2.45 -14.20 17.20
N PRO A 344 3.66 -13.72 17.53
CA PRO A 344 4.73 -13.69 16.55
C PRO A 344 5.00 -15.13 16.10
N TYR A 345 4.99 -15.35 14.79
CA TYR A 345 5.59 -16.56 14.22
C TYR A 345 7.09 -16.51 14.56
N ASN A 346 7.53 -17.43 15.42
CA ASN A 346 8.94 -17.76 15.64
C ASN A 346 9.36 -18.84 14.66
#